data_AF-A0A364GKK2-F1
#
_entry.id   AF-A0A364GKK2-F1
#
_cell.length_a   1.000
_cell.length_b   1.000
_cell.length_c   1.000
_cell.angle_alpha   90.00
_cell.angle_beta   90.00
_cell.angle_gamma   90.00
#
_symmetry.space_group_name_H-M   'P 1'
#
loop_
_entity.id
_entity.type
_entity.pdbx_description
1 polymer ?
#
loop_
_entity_poly.entity_id
_entity_poly.type
_entity_poly.pdbx_seq_one_letter_code
_entity_poly.pdbx_strand_id
1 'polypeptide(L)'
;MTARTRVLHRLVVAVSLALLAWIVGGVLARQAHAQEFLSPEQAFRVRMTEERGAVVLHFAIADGYRLYGDRFRVASDDGRAHLGSIQHRAGKVVADPSAGRPVEVFEREVTLRVPVNAREMFGLTVTYQGCAINQICYPPMQRTFPVIAAALLSQSEASR
;
A
#
# COMPACT_ATOMS: atom_id res chain seq x y z
N MET A 1 4.98 44.58 -61.95
CA MET A 1 4.54 43.55 -60.98
C MET A 1 5.75 42.90 -60.29
N THR A 2 6.43 43.53 -59.30
CA THR A 2 7.68 42.89 -58.81
C THR A 2 8.09 43.14 -57.36
N ALA A 3 7.84 44.31 -56.74
CA ALA A 3 8.35 44.58 -55.39
C ALA A 3 7.34 44.30 -54.27
N ARG A 4 6.12 44.86 -54.38
CA ARG A 4 5.05 44.72 -53.35
C ARG A 4 4.62 43.27 -53.14
N THR A 5 4.54 42.49 -54.20
CA THR A 5 4.19 41.06 -54.15
C THR A 5 5.25 40.24 -53.43
N ARG A 6 6.55 40.54 -53.60
CA ARG A 6 7.64 39.84 -52.91
C ARG A 6 7.71 40.15 -51.42
N VAL A 7 7.40 41.39 -51.03
CA VAL A 7 7.32 41.80 -49.61
C VAL A 7 6.13 41.14 -48.91
N LEU A 8 4.96 41.13 -49.56
CA LEU A 8 3.77 40.46 -49.04
C LEU A 8 3.98 38.94 -48.90
N HIS A 9 4.63 38.31 -49.88
CA HIS A 9 4.95 36.87 -49.83
C HIS A 9 5.93 36.52 -48.69
N ARG A 10 6.93 37.38 -48.44
CA ARG A 10 7.88 37.20 -47.32
C ARG A 10 7.20 37.35 -45.95
N LEU A 11 6.28 38.31 -45.83
CA LEU A 11 5.51 38.51 -44.60
C LEU A 11 4.57 37.33 -44.31
N VAL A 12 3.86 36.83 -45.32
CA VAL A 12 2.99 35.66 -45.18
C VAL A 12 3.79 34.41 -44.78
N VAL A 13 4.93 34.14 -45.41
CA VAL A 13 5.78 33.00 -45.06
C VAL A 13 6.34 33.12 -43.64
N ALA A 14 6.76 34.30 -43.21
CA ALA A 14 7.27 34.52 -41.85
C ALA A 14 6.19 34.32 -40.77
N VAL A 15 4.97 34.81 -41.02
CA VAL A 15 3.83 34.64 -40.10
C VAL A 15 3.39 33.18 -40.04
N SER A 16 3.36 32.48 -41.18
CA SER A 16 3.06 31.05 -41.23
C SER A 16 4.09 30.20 -40.49
N LEU A 17 5.39 30.50 -40.60
CA LEU A 17 6.45 29.83 -39.86
C LEU A 17 6.37 30.09 -38.35
N ALA A 18 6.04 31.32 -37.95
CA ALA A 18 5.86 31.68 -36.54
C ALA A 18 4.64 30.97 -35.93
N LEU A 19 3.52 30.90 -36.65
CA LEU A 19 2.33 30.13 -36.24
C LEU A 19 2.62 28.63 -36.14
N LEU A 20 3.36 28.07 -37.10
CA LEU A 20 3.75 26.66 -37.06
C LEU A 20 4.65 26.36 -35.85
N ALA A 21 5.61 27.25 -35.54
CA ALA A 21 6.50 27.11 -34.40
C ALA A 21 5.74 27.18 -33.06
N TRP A 22 4.72 28.05 -32.95
CA TRP A 22 3.85 28.12 -31.77
C TRP A 22 3.02 26.84 -31.57
N ILE A 23 2.48 26.28 -32.65
CA ILE A 23 1.67 25.04 -32.60
C ILE A 23 2.56 23.84 -32.22
N VAL A 24 3.74 23.71 -32.82
CA VAL A 24 4.67 22.61 -32.52
C VAL A 24 5.24 22.72 -31.09
N GLY A 25 5.53 23.95 -30.62
CA GLY A 25 6.01 24.19 -29.25
C GLY A 25 5.02 23.76 -28.16
N GLY A 26 3.71 23.93 -28.39
CA GLY A 26 2.67 23.54 -27.44
C GLY A 26 2.45 22.03 -27.33
N VAL A 27 2.72 21.26 -28.39
CA VAL A 27 2.50 19.80 -28.41
C VAL A 27 3.61 19.03 -27.68
N LEU A 28 4.83 19.57 -27.68
CA LEU A 28 6.00 18.93 -27.03
C LEU A 28 6.03 19.09 -25.50
N ALA A 29 5.16 19.93 -24.93
CA ALA A 29 5.13 20.23 -23.49
C ALA A 29 4.14 19.36 -22.68
N ARG A 30 3.58 18.29 -23.26
CA ARG A 30 2.80 17.31 -22.48
C ARG A 30 3.75 16.44 -21.66
N GLN A 31 4.06 16.87 -20.44
CA GLN A 31 4.67 15.99 -19.45
C GLN A 31 3.68 14.86 -19.12
N ALA A 32 4.03 13.64 -19.52
CA ALA A 32 3.35 12.45 -19.06
C ALA A 32 3.70 12.29 -17.57
N HIS A 33 2.81 12.71 -16.68
CA HIS A 33 2.90 12.36 -15.26
C HIS A 33 2.64 10.87 -15.13
N ALA A 34 3.70 10.06 -15.14
CA ALA A 34 3.61 8.71 -14.60
C ALA A 34 3.25 8.85 -13.12
N GLN A 35 2.11 8.28 -12.72
CA GLN A 35 1.74 8.19 -11.32
C GLN A 35 2.83 7.35 -10.64
N GLU A 36 3.62 7.96 -9.78
CA GLU A 36 4.71 7.28 -9.09
C GLU A 36 4.10 6.28 -8.09
N PHE A 37 4.29 4.98 -8.35
CA PHE A 37 3.83 3.94 -7.46
C PHE A 37 4.65 3.99 -6.16
N LEU A 38 3.96 3.93 -5.03
CA LEU A 38 4.61 3.88 -3.73
C LEU A 38 5.39 2.58 -3.57
N SER A 39 6.48 2.61 -2.80
CA SER A 39 7.08 1.37 -2.33
C SER A 39 6.07 0.61 -1.47
N PRO A 40 6.16 -0.73 -1.37
CA PRO A 40 5.24 -1.51 -0.54
C PRO A 40 5.24 -1.04 0.93
N GLU A 41 6.38 -0.61 1.46
CA GLU A 41 6.50 -0.05 2.82
C GLU A 41 5.78 1.29 2.99
N GLN A 42 5.81 2.13 1.96
CA GLN A 42 5.12 3.41 1.96
C GLN A 42 3.60 3.21 1.83
N ALA A 43 3.20 2.26 0.98
CA ALA A 43 1.80 1.90 0.76
C ALA A 43 1.17 1.20 1.96
N PHE A 44 1.92 0.35 2.68
CA PHE A 44 1.43 -0.50 3.76
C PHE A 44 2.35 -0.41 4.97
N ARG A 45 2.13 0.60 5.82
CA ARG A 45 2.88 0.74 7.07
C ARG A 45 2.25 -0.11 8.15
N VAL A 46 3.01 -1.05 8.70
CA VAL A 46 2.57 -1.91 9.80
C VAL A 46 3.36 -1.61 11.07
N ARG A 47 2.65 -1.50 12.19
CA ARG A 47 3.23 -1.43 13.54
C ARG A 47 2.58 -2.48 14.43
N MET A 48 3.28 -2.90 15.47
CA MET A 48 2.76 -3.85 16.46
C MET A 48 2.71 -3.19 17.85
N THR A 49 1.71 -3.55 18.64
CA THR A 49 1.64 -3.28 20.08
C THR A 49 1.28 -4.56 20.83
N GLU A 50 1.88 -4.80 21.99
CA GLU A 50 1.41 -5.83 22.91
C GLU A 50 0.22 -5.35 23.76
N GLU A 51 -0.75 -6.24 23.96
CA GLU A 51 -1.85 -6.08 24.89
C GLU A 51 -1.98 -7.34 25.74
N ARG A 52 -2.79 -7.29 26.81
CA ARG A 52 -3.04 -8.47 27.64
C ARG A 52 -3.55 -9.64 26.78
N GLY A 53 -2.78 -10.73 26.76
CA GLY A 53 -3.06 -11.97 26.05
C GLY A 53 -3.07 -11.88 24.52
N ALA A 54 -2.59 -10.79 23.92
CA ALA A 54 -2.62 -10.61 22.48
C ALA A 54 -1.55 -9.66 21.96
N VAL A 55 -1.18 -9.84 20.70
CA VAL A 55 -0.50 -8.81 19.91
C VAL A 55 -1.51 -8.15 18.99
N VAL A 56 -1.34 -6.84 18.79
CA VAL A 56 -2.21 -6.04 17.91
C VAL A 56 -1.36 -5.41 16.82
N LEU A 57 -1.62 -5.81 15.57
CA LEU A 57 -0.98 -5.29 14.37
C LEU A 57 -1.86 -4.20 13.77
N HIS A 58 -1.31 -3.00 13.61
CA HIS A 58 -2.00 -1.85 13.04
C HIS A 58 -1.41 -1.55 11.67
N PHE A 59 -2.22 -1.69 10.63
CA PHE A 59 -1.86 -1.34 9.27
C PHE A 59 -2.44 0.03 8.92
N ALA A 60 -1.58 0.95 8.48
CA ALA A 60 -1.98 2.16 7.76
C ALA A 60 -1.73 1.95 6.26
N ILE A 61 -2.76 2.15 5.47
CA ILE A 61 -2.80 1.87 4.03
C ILE A 61 -2.93 3.20 3.31
N ALA A 62 -2.04 3.47 2.36
CA ALA A 62 -2.08 4.69 1.56
C ALA A 62 -3.34 4.76 0.70
N ASP A 63 -3.79 5.98 0.38
CA ASP A 63 -4.93 6.19 -0.50
C ASP A 63 -4.66 5.60 -1.90
N GLY A 64 -5.65 4.92 -2.47
CA GLY A 64 -5.49 4.19 -3.73
C GLY A 64 -4.91 2.78 -3.59
N TYR A 65 -4.69 2.30 -2.36
CA TYR A 65 -4.18 0.96 -2.07
C TYR A 65 -5.14 0.16 -1.20
N ARG A 66 -5.00 -1.17 -1.23
CA ARG A 66 -5.76 -2.09 -0.38
C ARG A 66 -4.97 -3.31 0.04
N LEU A 67 -5.36 -3.92 1.16
CA LEU A 67 -4.88 -5.23 1.62
C LEU A 67 -5.99 -6.27 1.47
N TYR A 68 -5.63 -7.53 1.20
CA TYR A 68 -6.57 -8.64 1.12
C TYR A 68 -6.72 -9.36 2.47
N GLY A 69 -7.96 -9.51 2.94
CA GLY A 69 -8.25 -10.16 4.23
C GLY A 69 -7.83 -11.62 4.28
N ASP A 70 -7.99 -12.35 3.16
CA ASP A 70 -7.64 -13.77 3.09
C ASP A 70 -6.12 -14.03 3.01
N ARG A 71 -5.30 -12.97 2.87
CA ARG A 71 -3.83 -13.02 2.73
C ARG A 71 -3.06 -12.66 3.99
N PHE A 72 -3.73 -12.42 5.12
CA PHE A 72 -3.05 -12.29 6.40
C PHE A 72 -2.64 -13.67 6.94
N ARG A 73 -1.37 -13.80 7.32
CA ARG A 73 -0.85 -14.95 8.08
C ARG A 73 0.08 -14.45 9.17
N VAL A 74 0.09 -15.13 10.30
CA VAL A 74 0.98 -14.84 11.43
C VAL A 74 1.66 -16.12 11.89
N ALA A 75 2.95 -16.03 12.18
CA ALA A 75 3.76 -17.14 12.64
C ALA A 75 4.67 -16.71 13.79
N SER A 76 4.99 -17.66 14.67
CA SER A 76 6.05 -17.52 15.67
C SER A 76 7.28 -18.22 15.12
N ASP A 77 8.40 -17.51 14.99
CA ASP A 77 9.57 -18.00 14.25
C ASP A 77 10.18 -19.27 14.87
N ASP A 78 10.03 -19.46 16.18
CA ASP A 78 10.60 -20.59 16.93
C ASP A 78 9.54 -21.52 17.56
N GLY A 79 8.25 -21.34 17.25
CA GLY A 79 7.16 -22.10 17.88
C GLY A 79 7.01 -21.89 19.40
N ARG A 80 7.72 -20.91 19.98
CA ARG A 80 7.72 -20.59 21.42
C ARG A 80 6.43 -19.92 21.90
N ALA A 81 5.51 -19.62 20.98
CA ALA A 81 4.21 -19.04 21.25
C ALA A 81 3.11 -19.82 20.55
N HIS A 82 2.01 -20.06 21.26
CA HIS A 82 0.75 -20.51 20.67
C HIS A 82 -0.05 -19.29 20.23
N LEU A 83 -0.32 -19.21 18.92
CA LEU A 83 -1.09 -18.14 18.31
C LEU A 83 -2.53 -18.58 18.08
N GLY A 84 -3.49 -17.73 18.47
CA GLY A 84 -4.89 -17.90 18.13
C GLY A 84 -5.21 -17.45 16.70
N SER A 85 -6.47 -17.58 16.31
CA SER A 85 -6.95 -17.06 15.03
C SER A 85 -6.81 -15.54 14.97
N ILE A 86 -6.45 -15.02 13.79
CA ILE A 86 -6.45 -13.58 13.53
C ILE A 86 -7.88 -13.05 13.65
N GLN A 87 -8.06 -11.99 14.42
CA GLN A 87 -9.33 -11.30 14.61
C GLN A 87 -9.22 -9.89 14.03
N HIS A 88 -10.20 -9.48 13.23
CA HIS A 88 -10.29 -8.13 12.69
C HIS A 88 -11.76 -7.75 12.51
N ARG A 89 -12.01 -6.45 12.33
CA ARG A 89 -13.33 -5.99 11.90
C ARG A 89 -13.58 -6.41 10.45
N ALA A 90 -14.85 -6.52 10.08
CA ALA A 90 -15.22 -6.82 8.70
C ALA A 90 -14.67 -5.73 7.76
N GLY A 91 -14.01 -6.16 6.70
CA GLY A 91 -13.59 -5.35 5.58
C GLY A 91 -14.70 -5.20 4.53
N LYS A 92 -14.34 -4.55 3.42
CA LYS A 92 -15.22 -4.40 2.27
C LYS A 92 -15.10 -5.63 1.39
N VAL A 93 -16.23 -6.21 0.99
CA VAL A 93 -16.21 -7.28 -0.02
C VAL A 93 -16.26 -6.66 -1.41
N VAL A 94 -15.30 -6.99 -2.26
CA VAL A 94 -15.21 -6.51 -3.65
C VAL A 94 -15.15 -7.69 -4.61
N ALA A 95 -15.72 -7.53 -5.80
CA ALA A 95 -15.51 -8.46 -6.89
C ALA A 95 -14.06 -8.33 -7.38
N ASP A 96 -13.30 -9.41 -7.33
CA ASP A 96 -11.93 -9.46 -7.85
C ASP A 96 -11.87 -10.51 -8.98
N PRO A 97 -11.81 -10.07 -10.26
CA PRO A 97 -11.73 -10.97 -11.39
C PRO A 97 -10.49 -11.88 -11.35
N SER A 98 -9.38 -11.40 -10.79
CA SER A 98 -8.15 -12.19 -10.66
C SER A 98 -8.28 -13.29 -9.61
N ALA A 99 -9.10 -13.09 -8.58
CA ALA A 99 -9.39 -14.10 -7.57
C ALA A 99 -10.52 -15.07 -7.97
N GLY A 100 -11.31 -14.74 -9.00
CA GLY A 100 -12.45 -15.53 -9.47
C GLY A 100 -13.62 -15.61 -8.48
N ARG A 101 -13.62 -14.79 -7.41
CA ARG A 101 -14.64 -14.75 -6.35
C ARG A 101 -14.65 -13.37 -5.68
N PRO A 102 -15.71 -13.01 -4.94
CA PRO A 102 -15.67 -11.87 -4.04
C PRO A 102 -14.61 -12.07 -2.96
N VAL A 103 -13.84 -11.03 -2.68
CA VAL A 103 -12.77 -11.04 -1.68
C VAL A 103 -12.95 -9.87 -0.71
N GLU A 104 -12.66 -10.12 0.57
CA GLU A 104 -12.60 -9.08 1.58
C GLU A 104 -11.32 -8.27 1.43
N VAL A 105 -11.45 -6.96 1.43
CA VAL A 105 -10.34 -6.01 1.31
C VAL A 105 -10.45 -4.91 2.35
N PHE A 106 -9.29 -4.36 2.72
CA PHE A 106 -9.15 -3.25 3.64
C PHE A 106 -8.52 -2.07 2.92
N GLU A 107 -9.11 -0.89 3.09
CA GLU A 107 -8.63 0.39 2.57
C GLU A 107 -8.43 1.32 3.77
N ARG A 108 -7.47 2.26 3.68
CA ARG A 108 -7.03 3.20 4.74
C ARG A 108 -6.38 2.56 5.97
N GLU A 109 -7.02 1.60 6.62
CA GLU A 109 -6.47 0.94 7.80
C GLU A 109 -7.09 -0.44 8.06
N VAL A 110 -6.36 -1.27 8.79
CA VAL A 110 -6.91 -2.48 9.42
C VAL A 110 -6.14 -2.80 10.69
N THR A 111 -6.86 -3.26 11.69
CA THR A 111 -6.28 -3.74 12.96
C THR A 111 -6.50 -5.23 13.07
N LEU A 112 -5.42 -5.98 13.24
CA LEU A 112 -5.44 -7.42 13.48
C LEU A 112 -5.08 -7.69 14.94
N ARG A 113 -6.01 -8.27 15.68
CA ARG A 113 -5.76 -8.80 17.03
C ARG A 113 -5.46 -10.29 16.92
N VAL A 114 -4.32 -10.71 17.44
CA VAL A 114 -3.91 -12.12 17.48
C VAL A 114 -3.74 -12.52 18.93
N PRO A 115 -4.60 -13.41 19.47
CA PRO A 115 -4.38 -13.98 20.80
C PRO A 115 -3.04 -14.71 20.86
N VAL A 116 -2.30 -14.53 21.93
CA VAL A 116 -0.96 -15.12 22.11
C VAL A 116 -0.85 -15.73 23.51
N ASN A 117 -0.38 -16.97 23.57
CA ASN A 117 0.10 -17.59 24.78
C ASN A 117 1.58 -17.94 24.62
N ALA A 118 2.44 -17.24 25.36
CA ALA A 118 3.89 -17.40 25.33
C ALA A 118 4.45 -17.17 26.74
N ARG A 119 5.54 -17.86 27.08
CA ARG A 119 6.28 -17.67 28.34
C ARG A 119 7.57 -16.88 28.16
N GLU A 120 8.14 -16.92 26.96
CA GLU A 120 9.41 -16.30 26.61
C GLU A 120 9.26 -15.34 25.43
N MET A 121 10.22 -14.43 25.30
CA MET A 121 10.29 -13.50 24.17
C MET A 121 10.46 -14.27 22.86
N PHE A 122 9.75 -13.89 21.80
CA PHE A 122 9.78 -14.58 20.51
C PHE A 122 9.66 -13.60 19.34
N GLY A 123 10.02 -14.06 18.13
CA GLY A 123 9.78 -13.34 16.88
C GLY A 123 8.39 -13.64 16.32
N LEU A 124 7.58 -12.59 16.08
CA LEU A 124 6.29 -12.69 15.40
C LEU A 124 6.44 -12.18 13.96
N THR A 125 6.28 -13.07 12.99
CA THR A 125 6.27 -12.72 11.58
C THR A 125 4.82 -12.61 11.07
N VAL A 126 4.46 -11.43 10.55
CA VAL A 126 3.21 -11.22 9.81
C VAL A 126 3.49 -11.21 8.31
N THR A 127 2.73 -12.03 7.57
CA THR A 127 2.68 -12.04 6.12
C THR A 127 1.38 -11.40 5.64
N TYR A 128 1.46 -10.52 4.65
CA TYR A 128 0.32 -9.82 4.08
C TYR A 128 0.53 -9.51 2.60
N GLN A 129 -0.55 -9.22 1.88
CA GLN A 129 -0.51 -8.86 0.47
C GLN A 129 -1.50 -7.74 0.16
N GLY A 130 -1.07 -6.81 -0.70
CA GLY A 130 -1.90 -5.71 -1.15
C GLY A 130 -1.65 -5.33 -2.60
N CYS A 131 -2.48 -4.42 -3.10
CA CYS A 131 -2.40 -3.89 -4.47
C CYS A 131 -2.66 -2.39 -4.49
N ALA A 132 -2.11 -1.73 -5.50
CA ALA A 132 -2.64 -0.47 -6.01
C ALA A 132 -3.95 -0.79 -6.75
N ILE A 133 -5.03 -0.09 -6.41
CA ILE A 133 -6.38 -0.38 -6.92
C ILE A 133 -6.41 -0.23 -8.45
N ASN A 134 -6.88 -1.25 -9.17
CA ASN A 134 -6.96 -1.31 -10.64
C ASN A 134 -5.60 -1.22 -11.36
N GLN A 135 -4.50 -1.53 -10.68
CA GLN A 135 -3.14 -1.44 -11.23
C GLN A 135 -2.37 -2.72 -10.92
N ILE A 136 -1.35 -2.64 -10.06
CA ILE A 136 -0.43 -3.74 -9.74
C ILE A 136 -0.69 -4.31 -8.35
N CYS A 137 -0.47 -5.62 -8.23
CA CYS A 137 -0.43 -6.31 -6.95
C CYS A 137 1.00 -6.60 -6.55
N TYR A 138 1.34 -6.29 -5.30
CA TYR A 138 2.64 -6.60 -4.74
C TYR A 138 2.73 -8.11 -4.43
N PRO A 139 3.93 -8.71 -4.46
CA PRO A 139 4.12 -10.06 -3.92
C PRO A 139 3.79 -10.09 -2.41
N PRO A 140 3.60 -11.28 -1.82
CA PRO A 140 3.48 -11.41 -0.37
C PRO A 140 4.67 -10.76 0.35
N MET A 141 4.37 -9.89 1.31
CA MET A 141 5.35 -9.16 2.13
C MET A 141 5.39 -9.74 3.53
N GLN A 142 6.54 -9.65 4.20
CA GLN A 142 6.73 -10.10 5.57
C GLN A 142 7.30 -8.99 6.45
N ARG A 143 6.83 -8.92 7.69
CA ARG A 143 7.43 -8.09 8.74
C ARG A 143 7.51 -8.88 10.04
N THR A 144 8.69 -8.86 10.66
CA THR A 144 8.97 -9.56 11.92
C THR A 144 9.10 -8.54 13.04
N PHE A 145 8.44 -8.81 14.16
CA PHE A 145 8.46 -8.00 15.36
C PHE A 145 8.92 -8.83 16.56
N PRO A 146 9.79 -8.31 17.43
CA PRO A 146 10.05 -8.94 18.73
C PRO A 146 8.83 -8.76 19.65
N VAL A 147 8.38 -9.84 20.29
CA VAL A 147 7.27 -9.81 21.25
C VAL A 147 7.79 -10.15 22.65
N ILE A 148 7.60 -9.23 23.59
CA ILE A 148 8.02 -9.44 24.99
C ILE A 148 6.89 -10.14 25.74
N ALA A 149 7.05 -11.43 26.07
CA ALA A 149 6.01 -12.23 26.73
C ALA A 149 5.48 -11.61 28.04
N ALA A 150 6.34 -10.96 28.83
CA ALA A 150 5.94 -10.28 30.06
C ALA A 150 4.87 -9.19 29.83
N ALA A 151 4.88 -8.52 28.67
CA ALA A 151 3.87 -7.53 28.30
C ALA A 151 2.49 -8.15 28.05
N LEU A 152 2.43 -9.46 27.74
CA LEU A 152 1.19 -10.18 27.48
C LEU A 152 0.49 -10.66 28.77
N LEU A 153 1.22 -10.86 29.86
CA LEU A 153 0.73 -11.60 31.03
C LEU A 153 -0.14 -10.77 31.97
N SER A 154 0.05 -9.45 32.07
CA SER A 154 -0.54 -8.57 33.08
C SER A 154 -0.32 -9.02 34.53
N GLN A 155 0.21 -8.13 35.36
CA GLN A 155 0.62 -8.42 36.73
C GLN A 155 -0.54 -8.90 37.61
N SER A 156 -0.70 -10.22 37.75
CA SER A 156 -1.58 -10.86 38.75
C SER A 156 -0.77 -11.66 39.79
N GLU A 157 0.54 -11.74 39.65
CA GLU A 157 1.41 -12.55 40.54
C GLU A 157 2.04 -11.73 41.68
N ALA A 158 1.83 -10.41 41.76
CA ALA A 158 2.41 -9.55 42.79
C ALA A 158 1.61 -9.49 44.13
N SER A 159 0.63 -10.38 44.33
CA SER A 159 -0.20 -10.38 45.56
C SER A 159 -0.45 -11.79 46.12
N ARG A 160 0.54 -12.67 46.01
CA ARG A 160 0.56 -13.95 46.75
C ARG A 160 1.86 -14.14 47.49
#